data_AF-A0A7W4FH03-F1
#
_entry.id   AF-A0A7W4FH03-F1
#
_cell.length_a   1.000
_cell.length_b   1.000
_cell.length_c   1.000
_cell.angle_alpha   90.00
_cell.angle_beta   90.00
_cell.angle_gamma   90.00
#
_symmetry.space_group_name_H-M   'P 1'
#
loop_
_entity.id
_entity.type
_entity.pdbx_description
1 polymer ?
#
loop_
_entity_poly.entity_id
_entity_poly.type
_entity_poly.pdbx_seq_one_letter_code
_entity_poly.pdbx_strand_id
1 'polypeptide(L)'
;MSKNLAFSFIVAYLAVYGFAFIEFHFGWWLAMGANFSSHTAVVMVIVCALLSFSFSVGFYAFISVFIYGWLMTALHYHSWFDIFSTMILCLPCWGLFFIAKRASSQHANVKV
;
A
#
# COMPACT_ATOMS: atom_id res chain seq x y z
N MET A 1 15.14 12.11 -1.26
CA MET A 1 13.80 11.82 -0.69
C MET A 1 13.53 12.85 0.40
N SER A 2 12.36 13.52 0.42
CA SER A 2 12.06 14.47 1.51
C SER A 2 11.87 13.71 2.83
N LYS A 3 12.21 14.34 3.96
CA LYS A 3 12.04 13.73 5.30
C LYS A 3 10.57 13.32 5.55
N ASN A 4 9.63 14.13 5.08
CA ASN A 4 8.20 13.86 5.20
C ASN A 4 7.76 12.63 4.40
N LEU A 5 8.33 12.41 3.20
CA LEU A 5 8.03 11.23 2.41
C LEU A 5 8.61 9.97 3.05
N ALA A 6 9.85 10.04 3.58
CA ALA A 6 10.47 8.94 4.32
C ALA A 6 9.66 8.54 5.55
N PHE A 7 9.24 9.53 6.33
CA PHE A 7 8.39 9.29 7.49
C PHE A 7 7.04 8.66 7.09
N SER A 8 6.43 9.15 6.01
CA SER A 8 5.16 8.60 5.50
C SER A 8 5.29 7.16 5.04
N PHE A 9 6.43 6.76 4.47
CA PHE A 9 6.71 5.37 4.13
C PHE A 9 6.71 4.48 5.37
N ILE A 10 7.43 4.90 6.42
CA ILE A 10 7.50 4.16 7.69
C ILE A 10 6.09 4.03 8.29
N VAL A 11 5.34 5.13 8.36
CA VAL A 11 3.97 5.14 8.89
C VAL A 11 3.04 4.25 8.06
N ALA A 12 3.13 4.27 6.73
CA ALA A 12 2.31 3.42 5.86
C ALA A 12 2.58 1.92 6.12
N TYR A 13 3.85 1.53 6.23
CA TYR A 13 4.21 0.14 6.56
C TYR A 13 3.73 -0.26 7.95
N LEU A 14 3.94 0.59 8.96
CA LEU A 14 3.45 0.33 10.30
C LEU A 14 1.92 0.22 10.34
N ALA A 15 1.20 1.00 9.55
CA ALA A 15 -0.25 0.93 9.48
C ALA A 15 -0.74 -0.39 8.88
N VAL A 16 -0.20 -0.83 7.74
CA VAL A 16 -0.64 -2.07 7.09
C VAL A 16 -0.25 -3.32 7.89
N TYR A 17 0.94 -3.34 8.51
CA TYR A 17 1.34 -4.44 9.39
C TYR A 17 0.64 -4.38 10.76
N GLY A 18 0.35 -3.18 11.26
CA GLY A 18 -0.51 -3.00 12.44
C GLY A 18 -1.90 -3.58 12.19
N PHE A 19 -2.45 -3.39 11.00
CA PHE A 19 -3.71 -4.04 10.62
C PHE A 19 -3.59 -5.56 10.56
N ALA A 20 -2.48 -6.11 10.06
CA ALA A 20 -2.24 -7.56 10.08
C ALA A 20 -2.30 -8.13 11.51
N PHE A 21 -1.78 -7.39 12.50
CA PHE A 21 -1.88 -7.77 13.92
C PHE A 21 -3.32 -7.70 14.45
N ILE A 22 -4.07 -6.66 14.06
CA ILE A 22 -5.51 -6.54 14.39
C ILE A 22 -6.28 -7.73 13.81
N GLU A 23 -6.07 -8.05 12.53
CA GLU A 23 -6.71 -9.19 11.89
C GLU A 23 -6.33 -10.51 12.56
N PHE A 24 -5.07 -10.70 12.96
CA PHE A 24 -4.66 -11.89 13.72
C PHE A 24 -5.44 -12.05 15.04
N HIS A 25 -5.85 -10.95 15.67
CA HIS A 25 -6.60 -10.97 16.91
C HIS A 25 -8.11 -11.16 16.71
N PHE A 26 -8.70 -10.52 15.69
CA PHE A 26 -10.15 -10.51 15.47
C PHE A 26 -10.65 -11.55 14.45
N GLY A 27 -9.80 -11.97 13.52
CA GLY A 27 -10.06 -13.03 12.54
C GLY A 27 -11.21 -12.73 11.57
N TRP A 28 -11.44 -11.48 11.18
CA TRP A 28 -12.56 -11.12 10.31
C TRP A 28 -12.38 -11.63 8.89
N TRP A 29 -11.18 -11.54 8.32
CA TRP A 29 -10.86 -12.17 7.04
C TRP A 29 -10.94 -13.68 7.15
N LEU A 30 -10.39 -14.24 8.23
CA LEU A 30 -10.44 -15.69 8.46
C LEU A 30 -11.88 -16.21 8.52
N ALA A 31 -12.79 -15.47 9.16
CA ALA A 31 -14.22 -15.81 9.23
C ALA A 31 -14.90 -15.82 7.85
N MET A 32 -14.37 -15.08 6.88
CA MET A 32 -14.82 -15.10 5.48
C MET A 32 -14.10 -16.16 4.62
N GLY A 33 -13.25 -17.01 5.21
CA GLY A 33 -12.41 -17.98 4.50
C GLY A 33 -11.26 -17.32 3.73
N ALA A 34 -10.87 -16.11 4.13
CA ALA A 34 -9.86 -15.29 3.50
C ALA A 34 -8.64 -15.09 4.41
N ASN A 35 -7.58 -14.52 3.86
CA ASN A 35 -6.39 -14.16 4.63
C ASN A 35 -5.82 -12.81 4.18
N PHE A 36 -5.24 -12.08 5.11
CA PHE A 36 -4.51 -10.84 4.80
C PHE A 36 -3.26 -11.15 3.96
N SER A 37 -3.08 -10.45 2.84
CA SER A 37 -1.93 -10.67 1.96
C SER A 37 -0.79 -9.68 2.25
N SER A 38 0.18 -10.09 3.07
CA SER A 38 1.36 -9.27 3.39
C SER A 38 2.15 -8.86 2.14
N HIS A 39 2.26 -9.75 1.16
CA HIS A 39 2.85 -9.47 -0.14
C HIS A 39 2.12 -8.34 -0.87
N THR A 40 0.80 -8.42 -0.98
CA THR A 40 -0.03 -7.37 -1.59
C THR A 40 0.10 -6.05 -0.83
N ALA A 41 0.08 -6.09 0.50
CA ALA A 41 0.18 -4.89 1.34
C ALA A 41 1.50 -4.13 1.13
N VAL A 42 2.63 -4.84 1.12
CA VAL A 42 3.96 -4.25 0.86
C VAL A 42 4.00 -3.59 -0.52
N VAL A 43 3.55 -4.30 -1.55
CA VAL A 43 3.56 -3.78 -2.92
C VAL A 43 2.63 -2.57 -3.04
N MET A 44 1.45 -2.60 -2.41
CA MET A 44 0.52 -1.48 -2.46
C MET A 44 1.07 -0.22 -1.78
N VAL A 45 1.80 -0.33 -0.67
CA VAL A 45 2.49 0.84 -0.06
C VAL A 45 3.45 1.48 -1.07
N ILE A 46 4.22 0.68 -1.80
CA ILE A 46 5.13 1.17 -2.84
C ILE A 46 4.37 1.80 -4.01
N VAL A 47 3.31 1.15 -4.49
CA VAL A 47 2.48 1.65 -5.59
C VAL A 47 1.84 2.98 -5.23
N CYS A 48 1.26 3.12 -4.04
CA CYS A 48 0.66 4.36 -3.54
C CYS A 48 1.69 5.51 -3.48
N ALA A 49 2.91 5.22 -3.06
CA ALA A 49 3.99 6.21 -3.06
C ALA A 49 4.40 6.61 -4.49
N LEU A 50 4.54 5.65 -5.40
CA LEU A 50 4.88 5.91 -6.80
C LEU A 50 3.79 6.70 -7.52
N LEU A 51 2.51 6.35 -7.32
CA LEU A 51 1.37 7.11 -7.84
C LEU A 51 1.37 8.56 -7.35
N SER A 52 1.78 8.78 -6.10
CA SER A 52 1.91 10.13 -5.56
C SER A 52 3.06 10.90 -6.22
N PHE A 53 4.15 10.24 -6.61
CA PHE A 53 5.30 10.90 -7.23
C PHE A 53 5.10 11.15 -8.74
N SER A 54 4.83 10.10 -9.50
CA SER A 54 4.61 10.11 -10.95
C SER A 54 3.47 9.16 -11.31
N PHE A 55 2.39 9.70 -11.89
CA PHE A 55 1.23 8.91 -12.24
C PHE A 55 1.57 7.78 -13.22
N SER A 56 2.37 8.04 -14.26
CA SER A 56 2.72 7.01 -15.24
C SER A 56 3.46 5.83 -14.60
N VAL A 57 4.48 6.12 -13.78
CA VAL A 57 5.27 5.07 -13.09
C VAL A 57 4.39 4.31 -12.09
N GLY A 58 3.60 5.04 -11.29
CA GLY A 58 2.67 4.43 -10.34
C GLY A 58 1.60 3.59 -11.01
N PHE A 59 1.13 3.98 -12.19
CA PHE A 59 0.14 3.22 -12.95
C PHE A 59 0.71 1.91 -13.50
N TYR A 60 1.92 1.92 -14.06
CA TYR A 60 2.60 0.68 -14.45
C TYR A 60 2.88 -0.24 -13.25
N ALA A 61 3.27 0.33 -12.11
CA ALA A 61 3.44 -0.41 -10.87
C ALA A 61 2.11 -0.97 -10.34
N PHE A 62 1.00 -0.25 -10.52
CA PHE A 62 -0.32 -0.75 -10.17
C PHE A 62 -0.74 -1.93 -11.06
N ILE A 63 -0.48 -1.85 -12.37
CA ILE A 63 -0.72 -2.98 -13.29
C ILE A 63 0.10 -4.20 -12.89
N SER A 64 1.35 -4.02 -12.44
CA SER A 64 2.19 -5.15 -12.03
C SER A 64 1.68 -5.87 -10.78
N VAL A 65 0.83 -5.23 -9.95
CA VAL A 65 0.12 -5.90 -8.84
C VAL A 65 -0.75 -7.04 -9.34
N PHE A 66 -1.40 -6.88 -10.49
CA PHE A 66 -2.25 -7.95 -11.05
C PHE A 66 -1.44 -9.12 -11.58
N ILE A 67 -0.28 -8.85 -12.20
CA ILE A 67 0.64 -9.91 -12.63
C ILE A 67 1.18 -10.66 -11.42
N TYR A 68 1.53 -9.94 -10.35
CA TYR A 68 2.01 -10.55 -9.12
C TYR A 68 0.89 -11.30 -8.37
N GLY A 69 -0.32 -10.75 -8.37
CA GLY A 69 -1.52 -11.40 -7.84
C GLY A 69 -1.86 -12.70 -8.58
N TRP A 70 -1.71 -12.70 -9.91
CA TRP A 70 -1.81 -13.90 -10.72
C TRP A 70 -0.77 -14.95 -10.28
N LEU A 71 0.48 -14.55 -10.09
CA LEU A 71 1.51 -15.46 -9.60
C LEU A 71 1.19 -16.02 -8.20
N MET A 72 0.71 -15.20 -7.27
CA MET A 72 0.33 -15.64 -5.92
C MET A 72 -0.84 -16.62 -5.92
N THR A 73 -1.83 -16.41 -6.80
CA THR A 73 -2.98 -17.31 -6.95
C THR A 73 -2.58 -18.62 -7.63
N ALA A 74 -1.74 -18.57 -8.67
CA ALA A 74 -1.21 -19.75 -9.34
C ALA A 74 -0.34 -20.63 -8.43
N LEU A 75 0.35 -20.02 -7.46
CA LEU A 75 1.14 -20.72 -6.45
C LEU A 75 0.32 -21.11 -5.19
N HIS A 76 -1.00 -20.90 -5.21
CA HIS A 76 -1.90 -21.20 -4.09
C HIS A 76 -1.55 -20.49 -2.77
N TYR A 77 -0.90 -19.33 -2.83
CA TYR A 77 -0.60 -18.52 -1.65
C TYR A 77 -1.79 -17.69 -1.18
N HIS A 78 -2.49 -17.06 -2.12
CA HIS A 78 -3.62 -16.17 -1.82
C HIS A 78 -4.70 -16.29 -2.87
N SER A 79 -5.95 -16.06 -2.46
CA SER A 79 -7.07 -15.91 -3.37
C SER A 79 -7.13 -14.50 -3.97
N TRP A 80 -7.87 -14.32 -5.07
CA TRP A 80 -8.15 -12.96 -5.58
C TRP A 80 -8.93 -12.11 -4.58
N PHE A 81 -9.75 -12.73 -3.73
CA PHE A 81 -10.45 -12.03 -2.67
C PHE A 81 -9.47 -11.46 -1.63
N ASP A 82 -8.47 -12.25 -1.20
CA ASP A 82 -7.39 -11.79 -0.30
C ASP A 82 -6.67 -10.58 -0.88
N ILE A 83 -6.31 -10.66 -2.17
CA ILE A 83 -5.58 -9.62 -2.88
C ILE A 83 -6.41 -8.33 -2.95
N PHE A 84 -7.63 -8.39 -3.49
CA PHE A 84 -8.44 -7.18 -3.67
C PHE A 84 -8.86 -6.53 -2.36
N SER A 85 -9.24 -7.33 -1.38
CA SER A 85 -9.59 -6.81 -0.05
C SER A 85 -8.39 -6.16 0.65
N THR A 86 -7.18 -6.73 0.50
CA THR A 86 -5.93 -6.11 0.98
C THR A 86 -5.60 -4.82 0.21
N MET A 87 -5.83 -4.76 -1.11
CA MET A 87 -5.63 -3.54 -1.90
C MET A 87 -6.52 -2.40 -1.42
N ILE A 88 -7.81 -2.69 -1.13
CA ILE A 88 -8.77 -1.71 -0.61
C ILE A 88 -8.31 -1.16 0.74
N LEU A 89 -7.86 -2.04 1.64
CA LEU A 89 -7.31 -1.65 2.94
C LEU A 89 -6.14 -0.67 2.80
N CYS A 90 -5.31 -0.81 1.76
CA CYS A 90 -4.13 0.02 1.55
C CYS A 90 -4.43 1.40 0.92
N LEU A 91 -5.65 1.67 0.44
CA LEU A 91 -6.00 2.95 -0.18
C LEU A 91 -5.68 4.20 0.67
N PRO A 92 -5.86 4.21 2.01
CA PRO A 92 -5.48 5.34 2.85
C PRO A 92 -4.00 5.71 2.76
N CYS A 93 -3.11 4.75 2.45
CA CYS A 93 -1.68 5.03 2.24
C CYS A 93 -1.45 6.01 1.08
N TRP A 94 -2.27 5.96 0.03
CA TRP A 94 -2.17 6.92 -1.07
C TRP A 94 -2.46 8.34 -0.60
N GLY A 95 -3.51 8.54 0.21
CA GLY A 95 -3.83 9.83 0.82
C GLY A 95 -2.68 10.37 1.67
N LEU A 96 -2.05 9.51 2.48
CA LEU A 96 -0.89 9.86 3.30
C LEU A 96 0.27 10.38 2.43
N PHE A 97 0.63 9.66 1.36
CA PHE A 97 1.72 10.07 0.46
C PHE A 97 1.41 11.35 -0.32
N PHE A 98 0.14 11.56 -0.71
CA PHE A 98 -0.29 12.78 -1.39
C PHE A 98 -0.14 14.01 -0.49
N ILE A 99 -0.56 13.91 0.78
CA ILE A 99 -0.41 14.97 1.79
C ILE A 99 1.09 15.26 2.03
N ALA A 100 1.89 14.21 2.21
CA ALA A 100 3.33 14.35 2.46
C ALA A 100 4.08 15.02 1.29
N LYS A 101 3.70 14.69 0.05
CA LYS A 101 4.24 15.35 -1.15
C LYS A 101 3.91 16.84 -1.15
N ARG A 102 2.64 17.20 -0.92
CA ARG A 102 2.18 18.60 -0.90
C ARG A 102 2.91 19.42 0.17
N ALA A 103 3.05 18.88 1.39
CA ALA A 103 3.80 19.52 2.47
C ALA A 103 5.29 19.73 2.09
N SER A 104 5.89 18.75 1.41
CA SER A 104 7.29 18.86 0.95
C SER A 104 7.47 19.95 -0.12
N SER A 105 6.53 20.07 -1.05
CA SER A 105 6.56 21.09 -2.10
C SER A 105 6.38 22.52 -1.56
N GLN A 106 5.55 22.71 -0.52
CA GLN A 106 5.38 24.02 0.11
C GLN A 106 6.65 24.51 0.81
N HIS A 107 7.35 23.64 1.54
CA HIS A 107 8.62 24.00 2.19
C HIS A 107 9.73 24.38 1.21
N ALA A 108 9.71 23.84 -0.01
CA ALA A 108 10.67 24.21 -1.05
C ALA A 108 10.43 25.64 -1.56
N ASN A 109 9.16 26.04 -1.76
CA ASN A 109 8.81 27.38 -2.25
C ASN A 109 9.02 28.51 -1.24
N VAL A 110 9.02 28.23 0.07
CA VAL A 110 9.26 29.25 1.12
C VAL A 110 10.75 29.59 1.28
N LYS A 111 11.64 28.76 0.75
CA LYS A 111 13.10 28.97 0.83
C LYS A 111 13.70 29.65 -0.40
N VAL A 112 12.86 30.07 -1.35
CA VAL A 112 13.24 30.84 -2.55
C VAL A 112 12.85 32.28 -2.34
#